data_AF-A0A6L2LKZ4-F1
#
_entry.id   AF-A0A6L2LKZ4-F1
#
_cell.length_a   1.000
_cell.length_b   1.000
_cell.length_c   1.000
_cell.angle_alpha   90.00
_cell.angle_beta   90.00
_cell.angle_gamma   90.00
#
_symmetry.space_group_name_H-M   'P 1'
#
loop_
_entity.id
_entity.type
_entity.pdbx_description
1 polymer ?
#
loop_
_entity_poly.entity_id
_entity_poly.type
_entity_poly.pdbx_seq_one_letter_code
_entity_poly.pdbx_strand_id
1 'polypeptide(L)' 'RGAGRDVFELKNPKPYYFLASGGYCYNGMKLAVNVVEYVPAPEPSPATNGCYTINGIGMFVLTIIAVSAILV' A
#
# COMPACT_ATOMS: atom_id res chain seq x y z
N ARG A 1 21.49 16.70 30.18
CA ARG A 1 20.28 17.27 30.82
C ARG A 1 19.47 17.89 29.70
N GLY A 2 18.33 17.30 29.35
CA GLY A 2 17.39 17.85 28.38
C GLY A 2 16.36 18.73 29.07
N ALA A 3 15.93 19.81 28.42
CA ALA A 3 14.92 20.72 28.97
C ALA A 3 13.47 20.25 28.68
N GLY A 4 13.31 18.99 28.25
CA GLY A 4 12.04 18.44 27.79
C GLY A 4 11.63 18.87 26.39
N ARG A 5 12.50 19.56 25.65
CA ARG A 5 12.29 20.02 24.26
C ARG A 5 13.51 19.73 23.38
N ASP A 6 14.13 18.59 23.60
CA ASP A 6 15.32 18.18 22.85
C ASP A 6 14.89 17.74 21.45
N VAL A 7 15.47 18.35 20.42
CA VAL A 7 15.27 18.00 19.02
C VAL A 7 16.55 17.37 18.49
N PHE A 8 16.44 16.20 17.86
CA PHE A 8 17.57 15.46 17.33
C PHE A 8 17.33 15.09 15.87
N GLU A 9 18.25 15.50 14.99
CA GLU A 9 18.17 15.23 13.55
C GLU A 9 18.78 13.86 13.21
N LEU A 10 18.04 13.05 12.45
CA LEU A 10 18.42 11.68 12.09
C LEU A 10 18.97 11.64 10.65
N LYS A 11 20.28 11.89 10.51
CA LYS A 11 20.93 12.07 9.19
C LYS A 11 21.23 10.79 8.43
N ASN A 12 21.38 9.65 9.11
CA ASN A 12 21.82 8.40 8.49
C ASN A 12 20.83 7.26 8.78
N PRO A 13 20.63 6.32 7.85
CA PRO A 13 19.77 5.16 8.07
C PRO A 13 20.47 4.13 8.97
N LYS A 14 20.34 4.31 10.28
CA LYS A 14 20.89 3.41 11.30
C LYS A 14 20.02 3.44 12.55
N PRO A 15 20.15 2.46 13.46
CA PRO A 15 19.50 2.53 14.76
C PRO A 15 20.10 3.66 15.63
N TYR A 16 19.23 4.46 16.23
CA TYR A 16 19.58 5.47 17.24
C TYR A 16 18.97 5.08 18.59
N TYR A 17 19.76 5.21 19.66
CA TYR A 17 19.34 4.89 21.02
C TYR A 17 19.43 6.12 21.91
N PHE A 18 18.33 6.44 22.57
CA PHE A 18 18.24 7.53 23.53
C PHE A 18 17.99 6.93 24.91
N LEU A 19 18.87 7.21 25.86
CA LEU A 19 18.86 6.62 27.20
C LEU A 19 18.75 7.72 28.25
N ALA A 20 17.85 7.54 29.22
CA ALA A 20 17.84 8.35 30.42
C ALA A 20 18.87 7.81 31.45
N SER A 21 19.71 8.68 31.99
CA SER A 21 20.65 8.35 33.06
C SER A 21 19.94 8.23 34.42
N GLY A 22 20.68 7.95 35.51
CA GLY A 22 20.11 7.95 36.87
C GLY A 22 19.20 6.75 37.18
N GLY A 23 19.37 5.63 36.49
CA GLY A 23 18.59 4.41 36.70
C GLY A 23 17.26 4.34 35.95
N TYR A 24 16.75 5.46 35.42
CA TYR A 24 15.47 5.50 34.70
C TYR A 24 15.45 4.65 33.43
N CYS A 25 16.59 4.43 32.77
CA CYS A 25 16.72 3.49 31.65
C CYS A 25 16.27 2.06 32.03
N TYR A 26 16.64 1.59 33.23
CA TYR A 26 16.25 0.27 33.71
C TYR A 26 14.75 0.20 34.02
N ASN A 27 14.15 1.34 34.33
CA ASN A 27 12.70 1.49 34.55
C ASN A 27 11.94 1.79 33.25
N GLY A 28 12.57 1.64 32.08
CA GLY A 28 11.92 1.76 30.78
C GLY A 28 12.01 3.12 30.10
N MET A 29 12.67 4.12 30.70
CA MET A 29 12.88 5.42 30.07
C MET A 29 14.05 5.37 29.08
N LYS A 30 13.81 4.70 27.96
CA LYS A 30 14.73 4.53 26.83
C LYS A 30 13.94 4.47 25.54
N LEU A 31 14.53 4.93 24.45
CA LEU A 31 13.90 4.93 23.12
C LEU A 31 14.89 4.38 22.09
N ALA A 32 14.40 3.46 21.25
CA ALA A 32 15.13 2.95 20.09
C ALA A 32 14.38 3.38 18.84
N VAL A 33 15.06 4.11 17.96
CA VAL A 33 14.53 4.56 16.68
C VAL A 33 15.31 3.88 15.57
N ASN A 34 14.63 3.05 14.79
CA ASN A 34 15.21 2.43 13.61
C ASN A 34 14.99 3.33 12.40
N VAL A 35 16.04 4.02 11.95
CA VAL A 35 15.97 4.87 10.76
C VAL A 35 16.32 4.01 9.56
N VAL A 36 15.36 3.89 8.64
CA VAL A 36 15.54 3.17 7.38
C VAL A 36 15.69 4.16 6.24
N GLU A 37 16.30 3.70 5.15
CA GLU A 37 16.35 4.48 3.93
C GLU A 37 14.93 4.72 3.41
N TYR A 38 14.65 5.95 2.99
CA TYR A 38 13.36 6.29 2.42
C TYR A 38 13.26 5.72 1.01
N VAL A 39 12.37 4.75 0.82
CA VAL A 39 12.01 4.25 -0.50
C VAL A 39 10.64 4.84 -0.85
N PRO A 40 10.53 5.68 -1.89
CA PRO A 40 9.23 6.18 -2.32
C PRO A 40 8.31 5.01 -2.70
N ALA A 41 7.02 5.15 -2.40
CA ALA A 41 6.04 4.14 -2.77
C ALA A 41 6.03 3.94 -4.30
N PRO A 42 5.87 2.69 -4.79
CA PRO A 42 5.77 2.44 -6.21
C PRO A 42 4.57 3.19 -6.81
N GLU A 43 4.75 3.71 -8.01
CA GLU A 43 3.69 4.41 -8.74
C GLU A 43 2.49 3.49 -8.99
N PRO A 44 1.25 3.99 -8.92
CA PRO A 44 0.08 3.20 -9.22
C PRO A 44 0.12 2.70 -10.66
N SER A 45 -0.24 1.43 -10.87
CA SER A 45 -0.45 0.87 -12.20
C SER A 45 -1.40 1.75 -13.01
N PRO A 46 -1.15 1.97 -14.32
CA PRO A 46 -2.13 2.60 -15.19
C PRO A 46 -3.48 1.88 -15.10
N ALA A 47 -4.57 2.64 -15.02
CA ALA A 47 -5.92 2.10 -15.03
C ALA A 47 -6.18 1.45 -16.40
N THR A 48 -6.27 0.13 -16.45
CA THR A 48 -6.74 -0.59 -17.63
C THR A 48 -8.26 -0.51 -17.64
N ASN A 49 -8.82 0.33 -18.50
CA ASN A 49 -10.24 0.31 -18.81
C ASN A 49 -10.54 -0.98 -19.60
N GLY A 50 -10.96 -2.03 -18.89
CA GLY A 50 -11.39 -3.28 -19.52
C GLY A 50 -12.66 -3.06 -20.33
N CYS A 51 -12.54 -2.93 -21.64
CA CYS A 51 -13.68 -2.98 -22.56
C CYS A 51 -13.97 -4.45 -22.89
N TYR A 52 -15.11 -4.96 -22.43
CA TYR A 52 -15.60 -6.27 -22.82
C TYR A 52 -16.33 -6.14 -24.18
N THR A 53 -15.69 -6.55 -25.27
CA THR A 53 -16.36 -6.71 -26.55
C THR A 53 -17.22 -7.98 -26.50
N ILE A 54 -18.53 -7.82 -26.35
CA ILE A 54 -19.47 -8.94 -26.29
C ILE A 54 -19.70 -9.48 -27.71
N ASN A 55 -18.73 -10.26 -28.22
CA ASN A 55 -18.82 -10.91 -29.54
C ASN A 55 -19.86 -12.04 -29.61
N GLY A 56 -20.54 -12.37 -28.51
CA GLY A 56 -21.46 -13.51 -28.42
C GLY A 56 -22.93 -13.22 -28.71
N ILE A 57 -23.38 -11.95 -28.67
CA ILE A 57 -24.83 -11.63 -28.73
C ILE A 57 -25.43 -12.00 -30.10
N GLY A 58 -24.68 -11.80 -31.19
CA GLY A 58 -25.16 -12.10 -32.54
C GLY A 58 -25.46 -13.59 -32.77
N MET A 59 -24.69 -14.48 -32.13
CA MET A 59 -24.87 -15.93 -32.28
C MET A 59 -26.14 -16.41 -31.56
N PHE A 60 -26.41 -15.92 -30.35
CA PHE A 60 -27.63 -16.29 -29.60
C PHE A 60 -28.91 -15.75 -30.26
N VAL A 61 -28.87 -14.55 -30.83
CA VAL A 61 -30.02 -13.96 -31.54
C VAL A 61 -30.35 -14.75 -32.80
N LEU A 62 -29.35 -15.18 -33.58
CA LEU A 62 -29.55 -16.00 -34.77
C LEU A 62 -30.16 -17.37 -34.46
N THR A 63 -29.74 -18.02 -33.36
CA THR A 63 -30.32 -19.31 -32.96
C THR A 63 -31.77 -19.18 -32.49
N ILE A 64 -32.11 -18.10 -31.78
CA ILE A 64 -33.49 -17.86 -31.33
C ILE A 64 -34.42 -17.63 -32.53
N ILE A 65 -33.99 -16.83 -33.51
CA ILE A 65 -34.75 -16.58 -34.75
C ILE A 65 -34.94 -17.89 -35.53
N ALA A 66 -33.87 -18.67 -35.72
CA ALA A 66 -33.94 -19.94 -36.45
C ALA A 66 -34.87 -20.96 -35.77
N VAL A 67 -34.81 -21.09 -34.43
CA VAL A 67 -35.69 -22.00 -33.68
C VAL A 67 -37.15 -21.55 -33.75
N SER A 68 -37.42 -20.23 -33.67
CA SER A 68 -38.78 -19.70 -33.81
C SER A 68 -39.39 -19.91 -35.20
N ALA A 69 -38.56 -19.91 -36.26
CA ALA A 69 -39.02 -20.14 -37.63
C ALA A 69 -39.29 -21.63 -37.96
N ILE A 70 -38.72 -22.57 -37.19
CA ILE A 70 -38.96 -24.02 -37.34
C ILE A 70 -40.19 -24.47 -36.53
N LEU A 71 -40.59 -23.68 -35.52
CA LEU A 71 -41.72 -23.98 -34.64
C LEU A 71 -43.05 -23.35 -35.10
N VAL A 72 -43.06 -22.57 -36.19
CA VAL A 72 -44.26 -22.01 -36.86
C VAL A 72 -44.55 -22.83 -38.11
#